data_AF-A0A497EXY9-F1
#
_entry.id   AF-A0A497EXY9-F1
#
_cell.length_a   1.000
_cell.length_b   1.000
_cell.length_c   1.000
_cell.angle_alpha   90.00
_cell.angle_beta   90.00
_cell.angle_gamma   90.00
#
_symmetry.space_group_name_H-M   'P 1'
#
loop_
_entity.id
_entity.type
_entity.pdbx_description
1 polymer ?
#
loop_
_entity_poly.entity_id
_entity_poly.type
_entity_poly.pdbx_seq_one_letter_code
_entity_poly.pdbx_strand_id
1 'polypeptide(L)'
;MSSRRRDIKRLTVLVKLGVSADQLERAFEKFKVKFSGKPYSWFYRCKLRLVDVYSTPKPNMWIVRGRGSLGDCEAFYVVTFHPKDKVYSCTCYDPKKLFAAIRMKRICTHVGSVILWRMIKEKSMDDFLDY
;
A
#
# COMPACT_ATOMS: atom_id res chain seq x y z
N MET A 1 2.70 16.04 14.71
CA MET A 1 1.36 16.07 14.07
C MET A 1 0.29 16.06 15.17
N SER A 2 -0.67 17.00 15.17
CA SER A 2 -1.78 17.06 16.15
C SER A 2 -2.66 15.80 16.11
N SER A 3 -3.14 15.35 17.27
CA SER A 3 -3.96 14.14 17.42
C SER A 3 -5.20 14.17 16.51
N ARG A 4 -5.88 15.32 16.45
CA ARG A 4 -7.10 15.54 15.66
C ARG A 4 -6.93 15.23 14.16
N ARG A 5 -5.74 15.52 13.58
CA ARG A 5 -5.44 15.21 12.18
C ARG A 5 -5.24 13.70 11.93
N ARG A 6 -4.81 12.94 12.93
CA ARG A 6 -4.66 11.47 12.81
C ARG A 6 -6.03 10.79 12.80
N ASP A 7 -6.94 11.27 13.62
CA ASP A 7 -8.29 10.71 13.77
C ASP A 7 -9.12 10.92 12.50
N ILE A 8 -9.07 12.12 11.91
CA ILE A 8 -9.76 12.41 10.62
C ILE A 8 -9.27 11.48 9.51
N LYS A 9 -7.94 11.30 9.37
CA LYS A 9 -7.39 10.41 8.34
C LYS A 9 -7.81 8.96 8.56
N ARG A 10 -7.85 8.51 9.82
CA ARG A 10 -8.34 7.17 10.17
C ARG A 10 -9.81 7.02 9.77
N LEU A 11 -10.65 7.99 10.10
CA LEU A 11 -12.08 7.99 9.72
C LEU A 11 -12.27 7.94 8.19
N THR A 12 -11.51 8.72 7.43
CA THR A 12 -11.57 8.68 5.95
C THR A 12 -11.22 7.30 5.40
N VAL A 13 -10.21 6.62 5.96
CA VAL A 13 -9.86 5.24 5.57
C VAL A 13 -11.04 4.31 5.83
N LEU A 14 -11.64 4.36 7.02
CA LEU A 14 -12.75 3.48 7.40
C LEU A 14 -13.97 3.69 6.52
N VAL A 15 -14.36 4.95 6.28
CA VAL A 15 -15.51 5.29 5.43
C VAL A 15 -15.25 4.90 3.99
N LYS A 16 -14.11 5.29 3.41
CA LYS A 16 -13.80 5.00 2.00
C LYS A 16 -13.68 3.51 1.73
N LEU A 17 -13.13 2.75 2.68
CA LEU A 17 -13.00 1.31 2.56
C LEU A 17 -14.24 0.56 3.07
N GLY A 18 -15.24 1.23 3.65
CA GLY A 18 -16.43 0.57 4.20
C GLY A 18 -16.07 -0.57 5.17
N VAL A 19 -15.09 -0.35 6.06
CA VAL A 19 -14.61 -1.36 7.01
C VAL A 19 -14.62 -0.83 8.44
N SER A 20 -14.75 -1.73 9.42
CA SER A 20 -14.67 -1.37 10.83
C SER A 20 -13.23 -1.05 11.25
N ALA A 21 -13.10 -0.27 12.33
CA ALA A 21 -11.78 0.05 12.91
C ALA A 21 -10.99 -1.20 13.31
N ASP A 22 -11.71 -2.21 13.77
CA ASP A 22 -11.21 -3.49 14.23
C ASP A 22 -10.75 -4.40 13.06
N GLN A 23 -11.50 -4.42 11.94
CA GLN A 23 -11.03 -5.06 10.70
C GLN A 23 -9.73 -4.43 10.19
N LEU A 24 -9.67 -3.10 10.20
CA LEU A 24 -8.46 -2.37 9.78
C LEU A 24 -7.28 -2.68 10.70
N GLU A 25 -7.48 -2.72 12.02
CA GLU A 25 -6.41 -3.00 12.98
C GLU A 25 -5.90 -4.43 12.82
N ARG A 26 -6.78 -5.44 12.73
CA ARG A 26 -6.37 -6.83 12.49
C ARG A 26 -5.57 -7.01 11.20
N ALA A 27 -6.03 -6.39 10.11
CA ALA A 27 -5.29 -6.45 8.84
C ALA A 27 -3.92 -5.77 8.98
N PHE A 28 -3.85 -4.65 9.71
CA PHE A 28 -2.62 -3.91 9.92
C PHE A 28 -1.62 -4.65 10.82
N GLU A 29 -2.08 -5.35 11.85
CA GLU A 29 -1.20 -6.19 12.68
C GLU A 29 -0.62 -7.36 11.88
N LYS A 30 -1.44 -8.07 11.10
CA LYS A 30 -0.94 -9.10 10.18
C LYS A 30 0.07 -8.54 9.17
N PHE A 31 -0.18 -7.33 8.65
CA PHE A 31 0.71 -6.63 7.75
C PHE A 31 2.06 -6.28 8.41
N LYS A 32 2.06 -5.85 9.68
CA LYS A 32 3.29 -5.61 10.44
C LYS A 32 4.11 -6.88 10.64
N VAL A 33 3.46 -7.98 10.99
CA VAL A 33 4.14 -9.29 11.16
C VAL A 33 4.80 -9.72 9.86
N LYS A 34 4.09 -9.62 8.72
CA LYS A 34 4.64 -10.00 7.41
C LYS A 34 5.83 -9.14 6.97
N PHE A 35 5.83 -7.85 7.33
CA PHE A 35 6.88 -6.91 6.93
C PHE A 35 7.74 -6.45 8.12
N SER A 36 7.96 -7.31 9.11
CA SER A 36 8.60 -6.98 10.40
C SER A 36 9.97 -6.28 10.27
N GLY A 37 10.71 -6.50 9.18
CA GLY A 37 11.96 -5.81 8.88
C GLY A 37 11.84 -4.38 8.31
N LYS A 38 10.62 -3.82 8.17
CA LYS A 38 10.41 -2.46 7.63
C LYS A 38 10.37 -1.41 8.75
N PRO A 39 10.87 -0.19 8.50
CA PRO A 39 10.81 0.87 9.49
C PRO A 39 9.37 1.38 9.71
N TYR A 40 9.09 1.91 10.90
CA TYR A 40 7.77 2.48 11.25
C TYR A 40 7.25 3.48 10.21
N SER A 41 8.12 4.33 9.67
CA SER A 41 7.76 5.33 8.65
C SER A 41 7.20 4.69 7.38
N TRP A 42 7.66 3.49 7.01
CA TRP A 42 7.14 2.74 5.87
C TRP A 42 5.70 2.29 6.12
N PHE A 43 5.43 1.67 7.28
CA PHE A 43 4.08 1.26 7.68
C PHE A 43 3.11 2.44 7.75
N TYR A 44 3.55 3.54 8.36
CA TYR A 44 2.76 4.75 8.47
C TYR A 44 2.36 5.30 7.09
N ARG A 45 3.30 5.36 6.16
CA ARG A 45 3.05 5.80 4.78
C ARG A 45 2.11 4.86 4.04
N CYS A 46 2.25 3.54 4.20
CA CYS A 46 1.31 2.58 3.62
C CYS A 46 -0.12 2.80 4.12
N LYS A 47 -0.29 2.95 5.44
CA LYS A 47 -1.62 3.22 6.05
C LYS A 47 -2.21 4.55 5.55
N LEU A 48 -1.40 5.60 5.45
CA LEU A 48 -1.86 6.91 4.95
C LEU A 48 -2.29 6.88 3.47
N ARG A 49 -1.71 6.00 2.67
CA ARG A 49 -1.97 5.84 1.24
C ARG A 49 -3.16 4.94 0.94
N LEU A 50 -3.73 4.25 1.92
CA LEU A 50 -4.90 3.37 1.71
C LEU A 50 -6.06 4.10 1.02
N VAL A 51 -6.29 5.36 1.38
CA VAL A 51 -7.33 6.20 0.75
C VAL A 51 -6.99 6.60 -0.68
N ASP A 52 -5.76 6.39 -1.14
CA ASP A 52 -5.30 6.72 -2.49
C ASP A 52 -5.30 5.49 -3.40
N VAL A 53 -5.62 4.29 -2.88
CA VAL A 53 -5.69 3.04 -3.65
C VAL A 53 -7.07 2.89 -4.29
N TYR A 54 -7.07 2.54 -5.59
CA TYR A 54 -8.25 2.25 -6.38
C TYR A 54 -8.05 0.92 -7.11
N SER A 55 -9.07 0.06 -7.10
CA SER A 55 -9.13 -1.11 -7.96
C SER A 55 -9.30 -0.68 -9.42
N THR A 56 -8.82 -1.49 -10.34
CA THR A 56 -9.08 -1.31 -11.77
C THR A 56 -9.96 -2.45 -12.29
N PRO A 57 -10.63 -2.30 -13.45
CA PRO A 57 -11.32 -3.41 -14.10
C PRO A 57 -10.37 -4.52 -14.55
N LYS A 58 -9.06 -4.23 -14.68
CA LYS A 58 -8.05 -5.22 -15.05
C LYS A 58 -7.67 -6.04 -13.81
N PRO A 59 -7.71 -7.38 -13.88
CA PRO A 59 -7.33 -8.21 -12.75
C PRO A 59 -5.87 -7.96 -12.37
N ASN A 60 -5.57 -8.12 -11.08
CA ASN A 60 -4.23 -7.98 -10.51
C ASN A 60 -3.60 -6.59 -10.71
N MET A 61 -4.41 -5.54 -10.92
CA MET A 61 -3.92 -4.19 -11.15
C MET A 61 -4.68 -3.16 -10.30
N TRP A 62 -3.91 -2.28 -9.66
CA TRP A 62 -4.41 -1.18 -8.83
C TRP A 62 -3.72 0.12 -9.19
N ILE A 63 -4.45 1.22 -9.03
CA ILE A 63 -3.93 2.58 -9.18
C ILE A 63 -3.78 3.20 -7.80
N VAL A 64 -2.63 3.80 -7.53
CA VAL A 64 -2.35 4.57 -6.32
C VAL A 64 -2.17 6.03 -6.71
N ARG A 65 -3.07 6.91 -6.27
CA ARG A 65 -2.92 8.36 -6.49
C ARG A 65 -1.66 8.86 -5.79
N GLY A 66 -0.88 9.66 -6.51
CA GLY A 66 0.31 10.30 -5.99
C GLY A 66 -0.02 11.39 -4.98
N ARG A 67 0.82 11.51 -3.96
CA ARG A 67 0.72 12.48 -2.89
C ARG A 67 2.10 13.08 -2.60
N GLY A 68 2.32 14.31 -3.08
CA GLY A 68 3.59 15.04 -2.87
C GLY A 68 3.97 15.20 -1.39
N SER A 69 3.00 15.31 -0.49
CA SER A 69 3.25 15.33 0.97
C SER A 69 3.83 14.02 1.52
N LEU A 70 3.83 12.95 0.71
CA LEU A 70 4.50 11.69 0.97
C LEU A 70 5.67 11.49 0.00
N GLY A 71 6.20 12.53 -0.65
CA GLY A 71 7.38 12.41 -1.53
C GLY A 71 7.11 11.67 -2.84
N ASP A 72 5.89 11.71 -3.35
CA ASP A 72 5.62 11.30 -4.74
C ASP A 72 5.87 12.44 -5.71
N CYS A 73 6.43 12.11 -6.86
CA CYS A 73 6.63 13.05 -7.97
C CYS A 73 5.60 12.87 -9.10
N GLU A 74 4.88 11.74 -9.12
CA GLU A 74 3.91 11.41 -10.17
C GLU A 74 2.49 11.62 -9.68
N ALA A 75 1.56 11.92 -10.59
CA ALA A 75 0.14 12.05 -10.26
C ALA A 75 -0.51 10.72 -9.86
N PHE A 76 -0.02 9.59 -10.40
CA PHE A 76 -0.50 8.26 -10.08
C PHE A 76 0.61 7.21 -10.31
N TYR A 77 0.44 6.06 -9.67
CA TYR A 77 1.30 4.90 -9.80
C TYR A 77 0.44 3.67 -10.07
N VAL A 78 0.80 2.89 -11.09
CA VAL A 78 0.20 1.58 -11.33
C VAL A 78 1.00 0.53 -10.57
N VAL A 79 0.28 -0.30 -9.80
CA VAL A 79 0.79 -1.49 -9.12
C VAL A 79 0.16 -2.72 -9.76
N THR A 80 1.00 -3.68 -10.13
CA THR A 80 0.57 -4.93 -10.75
C THR A 80 1.07 -6.11 -9.93
N PHE A 81 0.21 -7.07 -9.64
CA PHE A 81 0.61 -8.37 -9.12
C PHE A 81 0.81 -9.34 -10.29
N HIS A 82 1.92 -10.08 -10.29
CA HIS A 82 2.26 -11.07 -11.31
C HIS A 82 2.07 -12.46 -10.71
N PRO A 83 0.95 -13.16 -10.97
CA PRO A 83 0.61 -14.39 -10.26
C PRO A 83 1.58 -15.55 -10.52
N LYS A 84 2.27 -15.57 -11.66
CA LYS A 84 3.23 -16.63 -12.01
C LYS A 84 4.43 -16.63 -11.06
N ASP A 85 5.01 -15.46 -10.85
CA ASP A 85 6.18 -15.25 -9.98
C ASP A 85 5.76 -14.85 -8.56
N LYS A 86 4.46 -14.58 -8.38
CA LYS A 86 3.80 -14.03 -7.19
C LYS A 86 4.56 -12.82 -6.59
N VAL A 87 5.03 -11.94 -7.47
CA VAL A 87 5.68 -10.67 -7.12
C VAL A 87 4.81 -9.47 -7.50
N TYR A 88 5.08 -8.32 -6.89
CA TYR A 88 4.45 -7.05 -7.25
C TYR A 88 5.43 -6.15 -8.00
N SER A 89 4.97 -5.54 -9.09
CA SER A 89 5.66 -4.42 -9.73
C SER A 89 4.93 -3.11 -9.48
N CYS A 90 5.68 -2.01 -9.50
CA CYS A 90 5.14 -0.67 -9.42
C CYS A 90 5.86 0.21 -10.43
N THR A 91 5.13 1.10 -11.10
CA THR A 91 5.68 2.13 -11.99
C THR A 91 6.70 3.08 -11.33
N CYS A 92 6.77 3.12 -9.99
CA CYS A 92 7.84 3.84 -9.27
C CYS A 92 9.21 3.13 -9.30
N TYR A 93 9.24 1.87 -9.76
CA TYR A 93 10.46 1.07 -9.94
C TYR A 93 11.13 1.30 -11.29
N ASP A 94 10.56 2.14 -12.16
CA ASP A 94 11.17 2.48 -13.44
C ASP A 94 12.62 2.96 -13.24
N PRO A 95 13.62 2.27 -13.83
CA PRO A 95 15.03 2.57 -13.63
C PRO A 95 15.45 3.98 -14.06
N LYS A 96 14.66 4.65 -14.90
CA LYS A 96 14.87 6.07 -15.24
C LYS A 96 14.59 7.02 -14.07
N LYS A 97 14.01 6.52 -12.97
CA LYS A 97 13.64 7.30 -11.78
C LYS A 97 14.68 7.16 -10.69
N LEU A 98 15.05 8.28 -10.06
CA LEU A 98 15.98 8.31 -8.91
C LEU A 98 15.59 7.27 -7.85
N PHE A 99 16.54 6.48 -7.34
CA PHE A 99 16.35 5.43 -6.32
C PHE A 99 15.48 4.21 -6.72
N ALA A 100 15.19 4.00 -8.01
CA ALA A 100 14.40 2.88 -8.50
C ALA A 100 14.90 1.51 -8.03
N ALA A 101 16.21 1.25 -8.12
CA ALA A 101 16.82 -0.01 -7.69
C ALA A 101 16.66 -0.27 -6.17
N ILE A 102 16.75 0.78 -5.33
CA ILE A 102 16.55 0.66 -3.88
C ILE A 102 15.07 0.42 -3.55
N ARG A 103 14.15 1.13 -4.23
CA ARG A 103 12.70 0.95 -4.05
C ARG A 103 12.23 -0.44 -4.48
N MET A 104 12.79 -0.95 -5.57
CA MET A 104 12.53 -2.30 -6.06
C MET A 104 13.04 -3.35 -5.05
N LYS A 105 14.25 -3.20 -4.52
CA LYS A 105 14.79 -4.10 -3.47
C LYS A 105 14.05 -4.04 -2.15
N ARG A 106 13.39 -2.92 -1.81
CA ARG A 106 12.78 -2.71 -0.49
C ARG A 106 11.26 -2.75 -0.48
N ILE A 107 10.58 -2.99 -1.60
CA ILE A 107 9.11 -2.86 -1.73
C ILE A 107 8.67 -1.42 -1.41
N CYS A 108 8.20 -0.66 -2.40
CA CYS A 108 7.77 0.71 -2.13
C CYS A 108 6.50 0.76 -1.29
N THR A 109 6.23 1.93 -0.71
CA THR A 109 5.00 2.16 0.05
C THR A 109 3.75 2.10 -0.84
N HIS A 110 3.85 2.25 -2.17
CA HIS A 110 2.71 2.04 -3.07
C HIS A 110 2.29 0.57 -3.10
N VAL A 111 3.25 -0.34 -3.29
CA VAL A 111 3.00 -1.80 -3.24
C VAL A 111 2.50 -2.19 -1.85
N GLY A 112 3.14 -1.72 -0.78
CA GLY A 112 2.70 -2.01 0.59
C GLY A 112 1.26 -1.55 0.86
N SER A 113 0.84 -0.41 0.30
CA SER A 113 -0.54 0.08 0.43
C SER A 113 -1.54 -0.80 -0.31
N VAL A 114 -1.18 -1.30 -1.49
CA VAL A 114 -2.02 -2.22 -2.25
C VAL A 114 -2.15 -3.54 -1.52
N ILE A 115 -1.05 -4.13 -1.03
CA ILE A 115 -1.09 -5.37 -0.24
C ILE A 115 -2.02 -5.20 0.97
N LEU A 116 -1.86 -4.13 1.75
CA LEU A 116 -2.72 -3.87 2.90
C LEU A 116 -4.19 -3.66 2.48
N TRP A 117 -4.44 -2.96 1.37
CA TRP A 117 -5.78 -2.78 0.83
C TRP A 117 -6.43 -4.12 0.45
N ARG A 118 -5.68 -5.03 -0.19
CA ARG A 118 -6.16 -6.38 -0.55
C ARG A 118 -6.48 -7.22 0.69
N MET A 119 -5.62 -7.20 1.71
CA MET A 119 -5.87 -7.87 2.99
C MET A 119 -7.18 -7.41 3.65
N ILE A 120 -7.56 -6.14 3.45
CA ILE A 120 -8.80 -5.55 3.98
C ILE A 120 -10.01 -5.89 3.11
N LYS A 121 -9.89 -5.72 1.79
CA LYS A 121 -11.02 -5.74 0.84
C LYS A 121 -11.26 -7.08 0.18
N GLU A 122 -10.20 -7.73 -0.27
CA GLU A 122 -10.27 -9.01 -0.98
C GLU A 122 -10.21 -10.18 0.00
N LYS A 123 -9.78 -9.93 1.25
CA LYS A 123 -9.56 -10.96 2.29
C LYS A 123 -8.63 -12.10 1.81
N SER A 124 -7.94 -11.95 0.69
CA SER A 124 -7.01 -12.95 0.19
C SER A 124 -5.73 -12.88 1.00
N MET A 125 -5.46 -13.94 1.76
CA MET A 125 -4.16 -14.18 2.41
C MET A 125 -3.24 -15.05 1.58
N ASP A 126 -3.79 -15.71 0.56
CA ASP A 126 -3.10 -16.77 -0.20
C ASP A 126 -2.20 -16.24 -1.33
N ASP A 127 -2.22 -14.92 -1.58
CA ASP A 127 -1.47 -14.28 -2.67
C ASP A 127 -0.06 -13.79 -2.28
N PHE A 128 0.45 -14.16 -1.10
CA PHE A 128 1.62 -13.49 -0.51
C PHE A 128 2.87 -14.39 -0.39
N LEU A 129 3.57 -14.65 -1.50
CA LEU A 129 4.87 -15.34 -1.46
C LEU A 129 5.93 -14.60 -0.65
N ASP A 130 6.61 -15.38 0.19
CA ASP A 130 8.06 -15.62 0.19
C ASP A 130 8.92 -14.56 -0.53
N TYR A 131 9.21 -13.50 0.21
CA TYR A 131 10.35 -12.60 -0.05
C TYR A 131 11.46 -12.91 0.95
#